data_AF-A0A1I7SAP1-F1
#
_entry.id   AF-A0A1I7SAP1-F1
#
_cell.length_a   1.000
_cell.length_b   1.000
_cell.length_c   1.000
_cell.angle_alpha   90.00
_cell.angle_beta   90.00
_cell.angle_gamma   90.00
#
_symmetry.space_group_name_H-M   'P 1'
#
loop_
_entity.id
_entity.type
_entity.pdbx_description
1 polymer ?
#
loop_
_entity_poly.entity_id
_entity_poly.type
_entity_poly.pdbx_seq_one_letter_code
_entity_poly.pdbx_strand_id
1 'polypeptide(L)'
;MQSFLWVLCFLFAARSHKWERIKELLENDDIKNTWTKSDLMLCTNPRIPFTDSELFCQAVLTTMLDIIHIEYLSIQPTLFKIHKFGTPSMISSIKKRFFTSDEVTEQRVEGATYSAGHRGRVADGLWLEPHEPCVIPLFRKLQRSLRVNPAIAENFLVLKYDKNGHYAPHYDHLFPMTKEYDDGWFEFFGNRMATALLIVQQAELGGGTIFPHLDLVVESDPGDLLLWFNADSNDVREQNSLHASCPVERGQKMAVSLWIRGNFQDQLFCPVQSSRYSAVDMVKRIGDIKHFPQFGSRPQIPREYGGYWDDDVED
;
A
#
# COMPACT_ATOMS: atom_id res chain seq x y z
N MET A 1 -10.95 48.31 -0.66
CA MET A 1 -9.49 48.10 -0.63
C MET A 1 -9.00 47.32 0.59
N GLN A 2 -9.53 47.55 1.80
CA GLN A 2 -9.11 46.79 3.00
C GLN A 2 -9.39 45.28 2.92
N SER A 3 -10.55 44.86 2.41
CA SER A 3 -10.93 43.44 2.29
C SER A 3 -10.03 42.62 1.33
N PHE A 4 -9.42 43.26 0.32
CA PHE A 4 -8.45 42.60 -0.57
C PHE A 4 -7.07 42.42 0.09
N LEU A 5 -6.65 43.36 0.95
CA LEU A 5 -5.37 43.23 1.68
C LEU A 5 -5.40 42.08 2.70
N TRP A 6 -6.54 41.86 3.38
CA TRP A 6 -6.68 40.77 4.34
C TRP A 6 -6.59 39.39 3.69
N VAL A 7 -7.24 39.20 2.54
CA VAL A 7 -7.17 37.95 1.77
C VAL A 7 -5.75 37.68 1.28
N LEU A 8 -5.04 38.71 0.79
CA LEU A 8 -3.64 38.60 0.40
C LEU A 8 -2.74 38.25 1.60
N CYS A 9 -2.90 38.88 2.77
CA CYS A 9 -2.13 38.55 3.96
C CYS A 9 -2.34 37.10 4.44
N PHE A 10 -3.58 36.61 4.44
CA PHE A 10 -3.88 35.22 4.80
C PHE A 10 -3.29 34.21 3.80
N LEU A 11 -3.37 34.50 2.50
CA LEU A 11 -2.76 33.67 1.46
C LEU A 11 -1.23 33.66 1.57
N PHE A 12 -0.61 34.79 1.88
CA PHE A 12 0.84 34.87 2.10
C PHE A 12 1.28 34.11 3.36
N ALA A 13 0.54 34.22 4.47
CA ALA A 13 0.84 33.50 5.71
C ALA A 13 0.65 31.98 5.58
N ALA A 14 -0.40 31.52 4.90
CA ALA A 14 -0.61 30.09 4.63
C ALA A 14 0.45 29.52 3.67
N ARG A 15 0.95 30.34 2.73
CA ARG A 15 2.03 29.94 1.81
C ARG A 15 3.39 29.92 2.51
N SER A 16 3.66 30.86 3.43
CA SER A 16 4.91 30.87 4.20
C SER A 16 5.01 29.65 5.14
N HIS A 17 3.94 29.29 5.84
CA HIS A 17 3.95 28.11 6.73
C HIS A 17 4.24 26.78 6.01
N LYS A 18 3.81 26.63 4.74
CA LYS A 18 4.09 25.42 3.94
C LYS A 18 5.55 25.28 3.55
N TRP A 19 6.17 26.38 3.12
CA TRP A 19 7.58 26.38 2.76
C TRP A 19 8.49 26.15 3.97
N GLU A 20 8.13 26.67 5.15
CA GLU A 20 8.88 26.39 6.38
C GLU A 20 8.85 24.90 6.76
N ARG A 21 7.71 24.22 6.63
CA ARG A 21 7.62 22.75 6.87
C ARG A 21 8.55 21.96 5.94
N ILE A 22 8.59 22.31 4.65
CA ILE A 22 9.49 21.64 3.70
C ILE A 22 10.96 21.91 4.04
N LYS A 23 11.30 23.13 4.47
CA LYS A 23 12.67 23.42 4.92
C LYS A 23 13.06 22.54 6.11
N GLU A 24 12.19 22.42 7.12
CA GLU A 24 12.41 21.55 8.28
C GLU A 24 12.62 20.08 7.85
N LEU A 25 11.78 19.56 6.94
CA LEU A 25 11.94 18.21 6.39
C LEU A 25 13.27 18.02 5.65
N LEU A 26 13.74 19.05 4.94
CA LEU A 26 14.99 19.03 4.19
C LEU A 26 16.24 19.22 5.06
N GLU A 27 16.10 19.47 6.36
CA GLU A 27 17.21 19.41 7.32
C GLU A 27 17.66 17.96 7.58
N ASN A 28 16.78 16.98 7.34
CA ASN A 28 17.12 15.57 7.40
C ASN A 28 17.76 15.11 6.07
N ASP A 29 18.98 14.57 6.15
CA ASP A 29 19.75 14.17 4.97
C ASP A 29 19.10 13.03 4.17
N ASP A 30 18.47 12.05 4.84
CA ASP A 30 17.76 10.96 4.16
C ASP A 30 16.62 11.52 3.31
N ILE A 31 15.80 12.42 3.86
CA ILE A 31 14.69 13.03 3.12
C ILE A 31 15.21 13.89 1.97
N LYS A 32 16.23 14.71 2.22
CA LYS A 32 16.84 15.61 1.24
C LYS A 32 17.41 14.86 0.03
N ASN A 33 17.98 13.67 0.25
CA ASN A 33 18.62 12.89 -0.81
C ASN A 33 17.64 12.00 -1.59
N THR A 34 16.49 11.67 -1.01
CA THR A 34 15.58 10.64 -1.55
C THR A 34 14.26 11.21 -2.09
N TRP A 35 13.87 12.43 -1.67
CA TRP A 35 12.65 13.10 -2.09
C TRP A 35 12.90 14.27 -3.04
N THR A 36 12.00 14.48 -4.00
CA THR A 36 11.97 15.72 -4.76
C THR A 36 11.17 16.79 -4.01
N LYS A 37 11.45 18.08 -4.30
CA LYS A 37 10.66 19.18 -3.74
C LYS A 37 9.17 19.10 -4.15
N SER A 38 8.86 18.60 -5.34
CA SER A 38 7.47 18.42 -5.80
C SER A 38 6.74 17.35 -4.96
N ASP A 39 7.41 16.24 -4.64
CA ASP A 39 6.82 15.19 -3.81
C ASP A 39 6.55 15.69 -2.38
N LEU A 40 7.50 16.44 -1.80
CA LEU A 40 7.33 17.05 -0.47
C LEU A 40 6.25 18.16 -0.46
N MET A 41 6.13 18.91 -1.54
CA MET A 41 5.02 19.86 -1.73
C MET A 41 3.67 19.14 -1.73
N LEU A 42 3.59 17.97 -2.37
CA LEU A 42 2.37 17.16 -2.35
C LEU A 42 2.05 16.65 -0.93
N CYS A 43 3.06 16.16 -0.20
CA CYS A 43 2.91 15.74 1.20
C CYS A 43 2.40 16.83 2.15
N THR A 44 2.88 18.07 1.98
CA THR A 44 2.57 19.18 2.89
C THR A 44 1.34 19.98 2.47
N ASN A 45 0.88 19.78 1.23
CA ASN A 45 -0.28 20.43 0.65
C ASN A 45 -1.20 19.38 0.00
N PRO A 46 -1.88 18.55 0.81
CA PRO A 46 -2.85 17.61 0.28
C PRO A 46 -3.87 18.38 -0.55
N ARG A 47 -3.88 18.13 -1.86
CA ARG A 47 -5.04 18.49 -2.67
C ARG A 47 -6.13 17.53 -2.28
N ILE A 48 -7.25 18.05 -1.79
CA ILE A 48 -8.47 17.26 -1.69
C ILE A 48 -8.78 16.82 -3.12
N PRO A 49 -8.69 15.53 -3.44
CA PRO A 49 -9.07 15.08 -4.76
C PRO A 49 -10.58 15.33 -4.89
N PHE A 50 -10.96 16.14 -5.89
CA PHE A 50 -12.33 16.43 -6.32
C PHE A 50 -13.17 17.35 -5.41
N THR A 51 -13.24 18.63 -5.75
CA THR A 51 -14.25 19.59 -5.26
C THR A 51 -15.57 19.56 -6.04
N ASP A 52 -15.73 18.69 -7.05
CA ASP A 52 -16.98 18.59 -7.83
C ASP A 52 -17.48 17.14 -7.90
N SER A 53 -18.52 16.86 -7.10
CA SER A 53 -19.68 15.98 -7.38
C SER A 53 -19.52 14.53 -7.89
N GLU A 54 -18.33 13.96 -8.13
CA GLU A 54 -18.20 12.61 -8.74
C GLU A 54 -17.43 11.58 -7.89
N LEU A 55 -17.40 11.71 -6.57
CA LEU A 55 -17.05 10.59 -5.70
C LEU A 55 -18.21 9.58 -5.70
N PHE A 56 -18.11 8.54 -6.53
CA PHE A 56 -18.96 7.36 -6.43
C PHE A 56 -18.58 6.57 -5.17
N CYS A 57 -19.12 6.94 -4.01
CA CYS A 57 -19.13 6.06 -2.85
C CYS A 57 -20.10 4.92 -3.18
N GLN A 58 -19.54 3.77 -3.56
CA GLN A 58 -20.34 2.57 -3.76
C GLN A 58 -20.23 1.75 -2.48
N ALA A 59 -21.28 1.77 -1.66
CA ALA A 59 -21.44 0.77 -0.62
C ALA A 59 -21.70 -0.56 -1.31
N VAL A 60 -20.78 -1.52 -1.17
CA VAL A 60 -20.98 -2.85 -1.74
C VAL A 60 -21.11 -3.85 -0.61
N LEU A 61 -22.33 -4.38 -0.48
CA LEU A 61 -22.61 -5.49 0.41
C LEU A 61 -21.92 -6.73 -0.20
N THR A 62 -20.80 -7.14 0.38
CA THR A 62 -19.93 -8.14 -0.24
C THR A 62 -20.22 -9.54 0.24
N THR A 63 -20.97 -9.71 1.33
CA THR A 63 -21.45 -11.01 1.81
C THR A 63 -22.59 -10.78 2.80
N MET A 64 -23.33 -11.83 3.15
CA MET A 64 -24.29 -11.83 4.27
C MET A 64 -23.66 -11.49 5.65
N LEU A 65 -22.36 -11.17 5.72
CA LEU A 65 -21.57 -11.05 6.95
C LEU A 65 -20.84 -9.70 7.12
N ASP A 66 -20.52 -8.98 6.05
CA ASP A 66 -19.76 -7.72 6.11
C ASP A 66 -20.30 -6.67 5.13
N ILE A 67 -20.53 -5.45 5.64
CA ILE A 67 -20.76 -4.25 4.82
C ILE A 67 -19.42 -3.55 4.65
N ILE A 68 -18.97 -3.39 3.40
CA ILE A 68 -17.76 -2.61 3.10
C ILE A 68 -18.13 -1.36 2.31
N HIS A 69 -17.51 -0.25 2.70
CA HIS A 69 -17.68 1.04 2.05
C HIS A 69 -16.45 1.30 1.19
N ILE A 70 -16.64 1.29 -0.13
CA ILE A 70 -15.56 1.45 -1.10
C ILE A 70 -15.68 2.85 -1.72
N GLU A 71 -14.57 3.58 -1.64
CA GLU A 71 -14.36 4.84 -2.32
C GLU A 71 -13.35 4.62 -3.45
N TYR A 72 -13.72 5.01 -4.67
CA TYR A 72 -12.84 4.96 -5.82
C TYR A 72 -12.04 6.25 -5.88
N LEU A 73 -10.71 6.14 -5.83
CA LEU A 73 -9.81 7.30 -5.88
C LEU A 73 -9.17 7.46 -7.26
N SER A 74 -8.98 6.36 -8.01
CA SER A 74 -8.51 6.39 -9.39
C SER A 74 -8.94 5.14 -10.15
N ILE A 75 -9.08 5.30 -11.47
CA ILE A 75 -9.29 4.21 -12.43
C ILE A 75 -7.94 3.71 -12.97
N GLN A 76 -6.90 4.56 -12.98
CA GLN A 76 -5.57 4.20 -13.49
C GLN A 76 -4.44 4.80 -12.63
N PRO A 77 -3.78 4.00 -11.77
CA PRO A 77 -4.12 2.63 -11.43
C PRO A 77 -5.53 2.55 -10.86
N THR A 78 -6.14 1.37 -10.98
CA THR A 78 -7.28 1.05 -10.14
C THR A 78 -6.84 1.20 -8.68
N LEU A 79 -7.40 2.19 -7.98
CA LEU A 79 -7.09 2.54 -6.59
C LEU A 79 -8.37 2.74 -5.80
N PHE A 80 -8.50 1.96 -4.73
CA PHE A 80 -9.61 2.00 -3.81
C PHE A 80 -9.15 2.39 -2.42
N LYS A 81 -10.01 3.13 -1.71
CA LYS A 81 -10.01 3.24 -0.26
C LYS A 81 -11.22 2.50 0.28
N ILE A 82 -10.99 1.53 1.16
CA ILE A 82 -12.04 0.75 1.80
C ILE A 82 -12.09 1.16 3.26
N HIS A 83 -13.15 1.89 3.62
CA HIS A 83 -13.26 2.52 4.94
C HIS A 83 -13.50 1.48 6.03
N LYS A 84 -12.79 1.62 7.15
CA LYS A 84 -12.97 0.79 8.36
C LYS A 84 -12.93 -0.72 8.07
N PHE A 85 -12.07 -1.13 7.14
CA PHE A 85 -11.88 -2.54 6.79
C PHE A 85 -11.31 -3.35 7.97
N GLY A 86 -10.25 -2.86 8.60
CA GLY A 86 -9.68 -3.41 9.82
C GLY A 86 -10.49 -3.01 11.04
N THR A 87 -10.88 -3.98 11.87
CA THR A 87 -11.60 -3.68 13.12
C THR A 87 -10.63 -3.21 14.21
N PRO A 88 -11.10 -2.48 15.24
CA PRO A 88 -10.25 -2.08 16.37
C PRO A 88 -9.53 -3.26 17.05
N SER A 89 -10.17 -4.44 17.07
CA SER A 89 -9.56 -5.67 17.60
C SER A 89 -8.37 -6.14 16.76
N MET A 90 -8.52 -6.17 15.42
CA MET A 90 -7.42 -6.51 14.51
C MET A 90 -6.24 -5.55 14.68
N ILE A 91 -6.51 -4.24 14.70
CA ILE A 91 -5.51 -3.19 14.89
C ILE A 91 -4.78 -3.38 16.22
N SER A 92 -5.51 -3.61 17.31
CA SER A 92 -4.93 -3.82 18.65
C SER A 92 -4.05 -5.07 18.69
N SER A 93 -4.49 -6.19 18.10
CA SER A 93 -3.71 -7.43 18.03
C SER A 93 -2.42 -7.25 17.25
N ILE A 94 -2.44 -6.55 16.12
CA ILE A 94 -1.25 -6.27 15.30
C ILE A 94 -0.28 -5.37 16.08
N LYS A 95 -0.77 -4.28 16.68
CA LYS A 95 0.07 -3.39 17.52
C LYS A 95 0.72 -4.16 18.66
N LYS A 96 -0.06 -4.98 19.37
CA LYS A 96 0.46 -5.80 20.46
C LYS A 96 1.58 -6.72 19.96
N ARG A 97 1.35 -7.45 18.87
CA ARG A 97 2.36 -8.34 18.27
C ARG A 97 3.64 -7.59 17.91
N PHE A 98 3.53 -6.39 17.36
CA PHE A 98 4.69 -5.59 17.00
C PHE A 98 5.48 -5.11 18.22
N PHE A 99 4.83 -4.49 19.20
CA PHE A 99 5.52 -3.90 20.36
C PHE A 99 6.05 -4.92 21.37
N THR A 100 5.61 -6.17 21.32
CA THR A 100 6.13 -7.25 22.19
C THR A 100 7.09 -8.19 21.46
N SER A 101 7.49 -7.88 20.23
CA SER A 101 8.35 -8.74 19.43
C SER A 101 9.80 -8.28 19.49
N ASP A 102 10.70 -9.24 19.67
CA ASP A 102 12.15 -9.03 19.56
C ASP A 102 12.65 -9.20 18.10
N GLU A 103 11.76 -9.49 17.15
CA GLU A 103 12.06 -9.70 15.72
C GLU A 103 11.90 -8.40 14.90
N VAL A 104 11.53 -7.30 15.56
CA VAL A 104 11.42 -5.99 14.91
C VAL A 104 12.81 -5.52 14.50
N THR A 105 12.96 -5.17 13.24
CA THR A 105 14.24 -4.73 12.66
C THR A 105 14.07 -3.40 11.94
N GLU A 106 15.16 -2.62 11.86
CA GLU A 106 15.19 -1.45 10.99
C GLU A 106 15.04 -1.89 9.53
N GLN A 107 14.05 -1.33 8.86
CA GLN A 107 13.72 -1.58 7.47
C GLN A 107 14.23 -0.44 6.58
N ARG A 108 15.56 -0.24 6.60
CA ARG A 108 16.21 0.76 5.74
C ARG A 108 16.39 0.26 4.31
N VAL A 109 16.13 1.16 3.36
CA VAL A 109 16.53 0.97 1.96
C VAL A 109 17.36 2.19 1.59
N GLU A 110 18.65 2.00 1.33
CA GLU A 110 19.59 3.06 0.96
C GLU A 110 20.08 2.86 -0.47
N GLY A 111 19.91 3.88 -1.31
CA GLY A 111 20.55 3.95 -2.62
C GLY A 111 20.13 2.88 -3.65
N ALA A 112 20.63 3.03 -4.87
CA ALA A 112 20.21 2.29 -6.07
C ALA A 112 20.57 0.78 -6.09
N THR A 113 21.05 0.23 -4.98
CA THR A 113 21.77 -1.06 -4.95
C THR A 113 20.95 -2.26 -4.44
N TYR A 114 19.69 -2.06 -4.02
CA TYR A 114 18.74 -3.17 -3.93
C TYR A 114 17.45 -2.76 -4.62
N SER A 115 17.24 -3.30 -5.83
CA SER A 115 16.22 -2.96 -6.82
C SER A 115 16.30 -1.53 -7.35
N ALA A 116 16.56 -1.39 -8.66
CA ALA A 116 16.77 -0.16 -9.42
C ALA A 116 15.57 0.83 -9.49
N GLY A 117 14.89 1.07 -8.37
CA GLY A 117 13.68 1.89 -8.28
C GLY A 117 13.25 2.34 -6.88
N HIS A 118 13.90 1.90 -5.79
CA HIS A 118 13.59 2.37 -4.44
C HIS A 118 14.54 3.50 -4.04
N ARG A 119 13.99 4.70 -3.83
CA ARG A 119 14.82 5.89 -3.54
C ARG A 119 15.25 5.99 -2.08
N GLY A 120 14.51 5.40 -1.14
CA GLY A 120 14.84 5.47 0.28
C GLY A 120 13.69 5.02 1.18
N ARG A 121 13.98 4.24 2.24
CA ARG A 121 13.01 3.92 3.30
C ARG A 121 13.66 4.05 4.68
N VAL A 122 12.93 4.63 5.62
CA VAL A 122 13.30 4.73 7.03
C VAL A 122 12.09 4.35 7.87
N ALA A 123 12.08 3.13 8.41
CA ALA A 123 11.01 2.56 9.21
C ALA A 123 11.52 1.41 10.07
N ASP A 124 10.79 1.07 11.13
CA ASP A 124 10.91 -0.24 11.80
C ASP A 124 9.92 -1.20 11.17
N GLY A 125 10.27 -2.48 11.05
CA GLY A 125 9.35 -3.46 10.50
C GLY A 125 9.41 -4.85 11.11
N LEU A 126 8.30 -5.55 10.94
CA LEU A 126 8.08 -6.91 11.38
C LEU A 126 7.35 -7.66 10.27
N TRP A 127 7.95 -8.76 9.83
CA TRP A 127 7.32 -9.70 8.91
C TRP A 127 6.42 -10.65 9.69
N LEU A 128 5.20 -10.87 9.20
CA LEU A 128 4.23 -11.76 9.81
C LEU A 128 3.73 -12.77 8.78
N GLU A 129 3.77 -14.04 9.14
CA GLU A 129 3.22 -15.08 8.28
C GLU A 129 1.67 -15.04 8.26
N PRO A 130 1.01 -15.44 7.16
CA PRO A 130 -0.45 -15.39 7.06
C PRO A 130 -1.20 -16.21 8.13
N HIS A 131 -0.54 -17.19 8.74
CA HIS A 131 -1.09 -18.02 9.81
C HIS A 131 -0.83 -17.47 11.21
N GLU A 132 -0.21 -16.30 11.36
CA GLU A 132 -0.04 -15.70 12.68
C GLU A 132 -1.39 -15.24 13.25
N PRO A 133 -1.68 -15.52 14.55
CA PRO A 133 -2.99 -15.22 15.15
C PRO A 133 -3.44 -13.77 15.01
N CYS A 134 -2.50 -12.82 15.00
CA CYS A 134 -2.81 -11.38 14.91
C CYS A 134 -3.30 -10.95 13.51
N VAL A 135 -2.92 -11.66 12.44
CA VAL A 135 -3.27 -11.32 11.05
C VAL A 135 -4.26 -12.28 10.40
N ILE A 136 -4.48 -13.48 10.95
CA ILE A 136 -5.52 -14.42 10.48
C ILE A 136 -6.89 -13.75 10.23
N PRO A 137 -7.43 -12.91 11.14
CA PRO A 137 -8.73 -12.28 10.92
C PRO A 137 -8.73 -11.31 9.72
N LEU A 138 -7.62 -10.57 9.55
CA LEU A 138 -7.41 -9.67 8.40
C LEU A 138 -7.31 -10.48 7.11
N PHE A 139 -6.46 -11.52 7.08
CA PHE A 139 -6.27 -12.40 5.94
C PHE A 139 -7.59 -13.04 5.48
N ARG A 140 -8.37 -13.60 6.40
CA ARG A 140 -9.70 -14.17 6.09
C ARG A 140 -10.69 -13.11 5.61
N LYS A 141 -10.56 -11.86 6.05
CA LYS A 141 -11.42 -10.76 5.57
C LYS A 141 -11.01 -10.35 4.15
N LEU A 142 -9.72 -10.24 3.87
CA LEU A 142 -9.21 -10.00 2.50
C LEU A 142 -9.70 -11.09 1.54
N GLN A 143 -9.56 -12.36 1.92
CA GLN A 143 -10.07 -13.50 1.13
C GLN A 143 -11.57 -13.39 0.84
N ARG A 144 -12.37 -13.01 1.83
CA ARG A 144 -13.83 -13.00 1.70
C ARG A 144 -14.39 -11.74 1.03
N SER A 145 -13.65 -10.63 1.11
CA SER A 145 -14.12 -9.30 0.69
C SER A 145 -13.51 -8.82 -0.61
N LEU A 146 -12.33 -9.32 -0.97
CA LEU A 146 -11.63 -8.94 -2.19
C LEU A 146 -11.63 -10.12 -3.16
N ARG A 147 -11.75 -9.84 -4.46
CA ARG A 147 -11.68 -10.86 -5.54
C ARG A 147 -10.25 -11.14 -6.01
N VAL A 148 -9.28 -10.87 -5.15
CA VAL A 148 -7.88 -11.27 -5.30
C VAL A 148 -7.65 -12.44 -4.36
N ASN A 149 -6.84 -13.41 -4.76
CA ASN A 149 -6.42 -14.51 -3.92
C ASN A 149 -5.21 -14.07 -3.08
N PRO A 150 -5.36 -13.75 -1.78
CA PRO A 150 -4.22 -13.37 -0.95
C PRO A 150 -3.38 -14.59 -0.52
N ALA A 151 -3.81 -15.83 -0.78
CA ALA A 151 -3.01 -17.01 -0.42
C ALA A 151 -1.70 -17.13 -1.20
N ILE A 152 -1.60 -16.43 -2.33
CA ILE A 152 -0.39 -16.30 -3.15
C ILE A 152 0.31 -14.95 -2.93
N ALA A 153 -0.10 -14.19 -1.92
CA ALA A 153 0.61 -13.01 -1.49
C ALA A 153 1.90 -13.38 -0.74
N GLU A 154 2.79 -12.40 -0.64
CA GLU A 154 3.92 -12.46 0.28
C GLU A 154 3.46 -12.42 1.74
N ASN A 155 4.42 -12.58 2.66
CA ASN A 155 4.16 -12.36 4.08
C ASN A 155 3.71 -10.91 4.32
N PHE A 156 2.92 -10.70 5.38
CA PHE A 156 2.54 -9.36 5.79
C PHE A 156 3.78 -8.62 6.29
N LEU A 157 3.91 -7.34 5.93
CA LEU A 157 4.95 -6.47 6.48
C LEU A 157 4.30 -5.35 7.27
N VAL A 158 4.46 -5.39 8.59
CA VAL A 158 4.07 -4.28 9.47
C VAL A 158 5.21 -3.27 9.48
N LEU A 159 4.90 -2.01 9.19
CA LEU A 159 5.87 -0.90 9.20
C LEU A 159 5.41 0.17 10.18
N LYS A 160 6.33 0.61 11.03
CA LYS A 160 6.19 1.76 11.93
C LYS A 160 7.16 2.86 11.51
N TYR A 161 6.63 4.07 11.39
CA TYR A 161 7.38 5.28 11.05
C TYR A 161 7.31 6.25 12.23
N ASP A 162 8.47 6.54 12.83
CA ASP A 162 8.65 7.61 13.80
C ASP A 162 8.91 8.95 13.10
N LYS A 163 9.20 10.02 13.85
CA LYS A 163 9.56 11.33 13.28
C LYS A 163 10.67 11.17 12.23
N ASN A 164 10.48 11.81 11.08
CA ASN A 164 11.29 11.71 9.85
C ASN A 164 11.25 10.35 9.15
N GLY A 165 10.62 9.32 9.73
CA GLY A 165 10.37 8.05 9.08
C GLY A 165 9.51 8.24 7.83
N HIS A 166 9.90 7.59 6.74
CA HIS A 166 9.31 7.77 5.42
C HIS A 166 9.57 6.58 4.51
N TYR A 167 8.88 6.56 3.37
CA TYR A 167 9.24 5.71 2.24
C TYR A 167 9.13 6.57 0.97
N ALA A 168 10.27 6.92 0.39
CA ALA A 168 10.38 7.75 -0.79
C ALA A 168 9.65 7.13 -2.00
N PRO A 169 9.28 7.93 -3.02
CA PRO A 169 8.53 7.45 -4.18
C PRO A 169 9.16 6.22 -4.85
N HIS A 170 8.37 5.15 -4.97
CA HIS A 170 8.78 3.86 -5.51
C HIS A 170 7.60 3.14 -6.18
N TYR A 171 7.93 2.04 -6.85
CA TYR A 171 6.96 1.07 -7.36
C TYR A 171 7.05 -0.20 -6.53
N ASP A 172 5.90 -0.83 -6.30
CA ASP A 172 5.86 -2.18 -5.75
C ASP A 172 6.02 -3.26 -6.83
N HIS A 173 5.77 -2.93 -8.10
CA HIS A 173 6.10 -3.81 -9.21
C HIS A 173 7.62 -4.01 -9.26
N LEU A 174 8.05 -5.26 -9.17
CA LEU A 174 9.44 -5.63 -9.12
C LEU A 174 10.06 -5.51 -10.50
N PHE A 175 11.30 -5.03 -10.58
CA PHE A 175 12.08 -5.25 -11.78
C PHE A 175 12.39 -6.75 -11.91
N PRO A 176 12.40 -7.31 -13.13
CA PRO A 176 12.82 -8.69 -13.34
C PRO A 176 14.19 -8.89 -12.70
N MET A 177 14.25 -9.72 -11.66
CA MET A 177 15.51 -10.07 -11.03
C MET A 177 16.26 -11.00 -11.97
N THR A 178 17.60 -10.93 -11.98
CA THR A 178 18.37 -12.00 -12.63
C THR A 178 18.08 -13.30 -11.90
N LYS A 179 18.17 -14.45 -12.59
CA LYS A 179 17.91 -15.78 -11.97
C LYS A 179 18.74 -16.05 -10.71
N GLU A 180 19.87 -15.37 -10.54
CA GLU A 180 20.73 -15.47 -9.36
C GLU A 180 20.11 -14.86 -8.09
N TYR A 181 19.13 -13.96 -8.23
CA TYR A 181 18.45 -13.28 -7.11
C TYR A 181 16.95 -13.58 -7.05
N ASP A 182 16.44 -14.46 -7.92
CA ASP A 182 15.05 -14.93 -7.86
C ASP A 182 14.95 -16.09 -6.86
N ASP A 183 14.17 -15.90 -5.81
CA ASP A 183 13.86 -16.90 -4.78
C ASP A 183 12.80 -17.92 -5.26
N GLY A 184 12.51 -17.94 -6.56
CA GLY A 184 11.50 -18.79 -7.21
C GLY A 184 10.08 -18.24 -7.08
N TRP A 185 9.86 -17.26 -6.20
CA TRP A 185 8.54 -16.64 -6.04
C TRP A 185 8.16 -15.82 -7.26
N PHE A 186 9.11 -15.11 -7.86
CA PHE A 186 8.84 -14.30 -9.03
C PHE A 186 8.56 -15.19 -10.25
N GLU A 187 9.37 -16.22 -10.49
CA GLU A 187 9.13 -17.17 -11.57
C GLU A 187 7.79 -17.90 -11.45
N PHE A 188 7.43 -18.37 -10.26
CA PHE A 188 6.23 -19.20 -10.08
C PHE A 188 4.94 -18.38 -9.89
N PHE A 189 4.94 -17.39 -9.00
CA PHE A 189 3.75 -16.60 -8.68
C PHE A 189 3.63 -15.30 -9.50
N GLY A 190 4.65 -14.98 -10.30
CA GLY A 190 4.70 -13.75 -11.07
C GLY A 190 5.06 -12.53 -10.22
N ASN A 191 4.91 -11.35 -10.81
CA ASN A 191 5.22 -10.09 -10.15
C ASN A 191 4.16 -9.69 -9.11
N ARG A 192 4.46 -8.66 -8.30
CA ARG A 192 3.52 -8.00 -7.41
C ARG A 192 2.48 -7.22 -8.24
N MET A 193 1.35 -7.84 -8.50
CA MET A 193 0.25 -7.28 -9.28
C MET A 193 -0.54 -6.21 -8.53
N ALA A 194 -0.71 -6.38 -7.21
CA ALA A 194 -1.47 -5.44 -6.38
C ALA A 194 -0.88 -5.32 -4.97
N THR A 195 -1.18 -4.20 -4.32
CA THR A 195 -0.80 -3.94 -2.92
C THR A 195 -2.04 -3.62 -2.11
N ALA A 196 -2.17 -4.31 -0.97
CA ALA A 196 -3.15 -4.01 0.06
C ALA A 196 -2.44 -3.39 1.27
N LEU A 197 -2.78 -2.16 1.64
CA LEU A 197 -2.16 -1.41 2.72
C LEU A 197 -3.19 -1.04 3.78
N LEU A 198 -3.18 -1.74 4.92
CA LEU A 198 -4.03 -1.44 6.05
C LEU A 198 -3.38 -0.38 6.94
N ILE A 199 -4.09 0.71 7.22
CA ILE A 199 -3.64 1.71 8.18
C ILE A 199 -3.96 1.27 9.59
N VAL A 200 -2.92 1.08 10.41
CA VAL A 200 -3.04 0.64 11.81
C VAL A 200 -3.00 1.84 12.76
N GLN A 201 -2.25 2.88 12.37
CA GLN A 201 -2.15 4.13 13.11
C GLN A 201 -1.79 5.27 12.13
N GLN A 202 -2.48 6.40 12.27
CA GLN A 202 -2.16 7.63 11.58
C GLN A 202 -1.19 8.47 12.42
N ALA A 203 -0.27 9.16 11.75
CA ALA A 203 0.57 10.18 12.38
C ALA A 203 -0.27 11.43 12.73
N GLU A 204 0.18 12.21 13.71
CA GLU A 204 -0.48 13.48 14.06
C GLU A 204 -0.26 14.57 13.00
N LEU A 205 0.87 14.50 12.29
CA LEU A 205 1.20 15.36 11.14
C LEU A 205 2.17 14.63 10.20
N GLY A 206 1.93 14.77 8.89
CA GLY A 206 2.70 14.04 7.86
C GLY A 206 2.22 12.60 7.72
N GLY A 207 3.07 11.72 7.16
CA GLY A 207 2.75 10.30 7.06
C GLY A 207 1.66 9.92 6.03
N GLY A 208 1.10 10.85 5.26
CA GLY A 208 0.14 10.53 4.20
C GLY A 208 0.71 9.57 3.16
N THR A 209 -0.15 8.76 2.53
CA THR A 209 0.26 7.95 1.36
C THR A 209 -0.04 8.76 0.10
N ILE A 210 0.97 8.99 -0.74
CA ILE A 210 0.83 9.81 -1.95
C ILE A 210 1.01 8.98 -3.21
N PHE A 211 0.37 9.43 -4.29
CA PHE A 211 0.55 8.93 -5.65
C PHE A 211 0.96 10.12 -6.53
N PRO A 212 2.28 10.40 -6.69
CA PRO A 212 2.75 11.64 -7.33
C PRO A 212 2.23 11.85 -8.76
N HIS A 213 2.13 10.79 -9.56
CA HIS A 213 1.61 10.88 -10.93
C HIS A 213 0.10 11.18 -11.00
N LEU A 214 -0.63 10.97 -9.90
CA LEU A 214 -2.03 11.33 -9.75
C LEU A 214 -2.24 12.69 -9.06
N ASP A 215 -1.17 13.34 -8.60
CA ASP A 215 -1.24 14.55 -7.76
C ASP A 215 -2.18 14.34 -6.55
N LEU A 216 -2.16 13.11 -6.01
CA LEU A 216 -3.10 12.60 -5.02
C LEU A 216 -2.39 12.35 -3.68
N VAL A 217 -3.01 12.81 -2.61
CA VAL A 217 -2.71 12.39 -1.23
C VAL A 217 -3.92 11.63 -0.70
N VAL A 218 -3.68 10.41 -0.22
CA VAL A 218 -4.72 9.62 0.44
C VAL A 218 -4.59 9.79 1.93
N GLU A 219 -5.50 10.58 2.50
CA GLU A 219 -5.71 10.65 3.94
C GLU A 219 -6.51 9.42 4.39
N SER A 220 -6.04 8.77 5.45
CA SER A 220 -6.60 7.50 5.92
C SER A 220 -6.66 7.46 7.42
N ASP A 221 -7.77 6.94 7.92
CA ASP A 221 -8.00 6.69 9.33
C ASP A 221 -7.51 5.29 9.72
N PRO A 222 -7.22 5.04 11.00
CA PRO A 222 -6.98 3.69 11.49
C PRO A 222 -8.13 2.74 11.12
N GLY A 223 -7.79 1.64 10.45
CA GLY A 223 -8.72 0.64 9.94
C GLY A 223 -9.01 0.76 8.45
N ASP A 224 -8.68 1.87 7.81
CA ASP A 224 -8.84 1.99 6.36
C ASP A 224 -7.85 1.09 5.62
N LEU A 225 -8.32 0.46 4.55
CA LEU A 225 -7.51 -0.35 3.65
C LEU A 225 -7.40 0.35 2.30
N LEU A 226 -6.18 0.63 1.86
CA LEU A 226 -5.91 1.03 0.49
C LEU A 226 -5.62 -0.22 -0.34
N LEU A 227 -6.20 -0.29 -1.53
CA LEU A 227 -5.93 -1.36 -2.49
C LEU A 227 -5.66 -0.75 -3.85
N TRP A 228 -4.49 -1.00 -4.42
CA TRP A 228 -4.17 -0.57 -5.78
C TRP A 228 -3.44 -1.64 -6.58
N PHE A 229 -3.46 -1.46 -7.90
CA PHE A 229 -2.77 -2.32 -8.86
C PHE A 229 -1.46 -1.70 -9.31
N ASN A 230 -0.41 -2.52 -9.30
CA ASN A 230 0.95 -2.16 -9.68
C ASN A 230 1.28 -2.54 -11.13
N ALA A 231 0.47 -3.41 -11.74
CA ALA A 231 0.62 -3.86 -13.11
C ALA A 231 -0.75 -3.99 -13.82
N ASP A 232 -0.69 -4.02 -15.14
CA ASP A 232 -1.80 -4.40 -16.01
C ASP A 232 -1.89 -5.94 -16.15
N SER A 233 -2.86 -6.44 -16.92
CA SER A 233 -3.08 -7.90 -17.07
C SER A 233 -2.03 -8.61 -17.92
N ASN A 234 -1.12 -7.87 -18.54
CA ASN A 234 0.06 -8.40 -19.23
C ASN A 234 1.33 -8.31 -18.35
N ASP A 235 1.18 -8.06 -17.04
CA ASP A 235 2.28 -7.81 -16.11
C ASP A 235 3.16 -6.60 -16.49
N VAL A 236 2.58 -5.63 -17.21
CA VAL A 236 3.27 -4.37 -17.50
C VAL A 236 3.05 -3.41 -16.34
N ARG A 237 4.14 -2.89 -15.77
CA ARG A 237 4.10 -1.92 -14.67
C ARG A 237 3.16 -0.75 -14.97
N GLU A 238 2.21 -0.53 -14.07
CA GLU A 238 1.33 0.64 -14.09
C GLU A 238 2.10 1.86 -13.58
N GLN A 239 2.46 2.78 -14.49
CA GLN A 239 3.31 3.92 -14.12
C GLN A 239 2.61 4.87 -13.14
N ASN A 240 1.28 4.96 -13.15
CA ASN A 240 0.56 5.78 -12.19
C ASN A 240 0.50 5.16 -10.78
N SER A 241 1.00 3.93 -10.59
CA SER A 241 1.14 3.28 -9.27
C SER A 241 2.37 3.76 -8.48
N LEU A 242 3.16 4.70 -9.01
CA LEU A 242 4.23 5.34 -8.26
C LEU A 242 3.64 5.94 -6.99
N HIS A 243 4.14 5.52 -5.84
CA HIS A 243 3.58 5.91 -4.56
C HIS A 243 4.66 6.06 -3.49
N ALA A 244 4.31 6.74 -2.40
CA ALA A 244 5.23 7.02 -1.30
C ALA A 244 4.49 7.13 0.03
N SER A 245 5.20 6.91 1.13
CA SER A 245 4.75 7.29 2.48
C SER A 245 5.47 8.57 2.88
N CYS A 246 4.74 9.68 2.94
CA CYS A 246 5.28 10.97 3.34
C CYS A 246 6.04 10.89 4.67
N PRO A 247 7.06 11.74 4.86
CA PRO A 247 7.71 11.88 6.15
C PRO A 247 6.72 12.15 7.27
N VAL A 248 6.90 11.46 8.40
CA VAL A 248 6.17 11.76 9.63
C VAL A 248 6.81 12.99 10.27
N GLU A 249 6.04 14.06 10.41
CA GLU A 249 6.49 15.31 11.04
C GLU A 249 6.24 15.28 12.55
N ARG A 250 5.12 14.66 12.97
CA ARG A 250 4.71 14.54 14.37
C ARG A 250 3.91 13.27 14.62
N GLY A 251 4.13 12.65 15.78
CA GLY A 251 3.49 11.39 16.15
C GLY A 251 4.16 10.20 15.47
N GLN A 252 3.38 9.14 15.21
CA GLN A 252 3.87 7.90 14.59
C GLN A 252 2.81 7.36 13.62
N LYS A 253 3.25 6.84 12.48
CA LYS A 253 2.41 6.09 11.54
C LYS A 253 2.70 4.61 11.68
N MET A 254 1.67 3.78 11.54
CA MET A 254 1.82 2.33 11.41
C MET A 254 0.89 1.80 10.34
N ALA A 255 1.40 0.91 9.49
CA ALA A 255 0.63 0.28 8.44
C ALA A 255 1.06 -1.18 8.24
N VAL A 256 0.16 -2.01 7.70
CA VAL A 256 0.47 -3.37 7.26
C VAL A 256 0.35 -3.44 5.76
N SER A 257 1.42 -3.85 5.10
CA SER A 257 1.46 -4.08 3.66
C SER A 257 1.30 -5.57 3.36
N LEU A 258 0.54 -5.88 2.32
CA LEU A 258 0.46 -7.20 1.73
C LEU A 258 0.60 -7.07 0.21
N TRP A 259 1.67 -7.63 -0.34
CA TRP A 259 1.92 -7.66 -1.78
C TRP A 259 1.34 -8.93 -2.39
N ILE A 260 0.40 -8.76 -3.31
CA ILE A 260 -0.35 -9.84 -3.95
C ILE A 260 0.27 -10.13 -5.31
N ARG A 261 0.66 -11.39 -5.53
CA ARG A 261 1.28 -11.85 -6.78
C ARG A 261 0.25 -12.07 -7.90
N GLY A 262 0.70 -12.05 -9.16
CA GLY A 262 -0.18 -11.97 -10.34
C GLY A 262 -0.69 -13.30 -10.91
N ASN A 263 0.07 -14.38 -10.80
CA ASN A 263 -0.34 -15.70 -11.34
C ASN A 263 -1.44 -16.33 -10.47
N PHE A 264 -2.20 -17.30 -10.99
CA PHE A 264 -3.23 -18.05 -10.22
C PHE A 264 -4.32 -17.19 -9.54
N GLN A 265 -4.67 -16.07 -10.19
CA GLN A 265 -5.74 -15.16 -9.78
C GLN A 265 -7.07 -15.52 -10.48
N ASP A 266 -7.57 -16.74 -10.27
CA ASP A 266 -8.73 -17.30 -11.00
C ASP A 266 -10.02 -16.48 -10.92
N GLN A 267 -10.11 -15.55 -9.96
CA GLN A 267 -11.26 -14.67 -9.76
C GLN A 267 -11.13 -13.30 -10.44
N LEU A 268 -9.92 -12.97 -10.94
CA LEU A 268 -9.66 -11.72 -11.66
C LEU A 268 -9.81 -11.94 -13.16
N PHE A 269 -10.88 -11.39 -13.72
CA PHE A 269 -11.12 -11.39 -15.16
C PHE A 269 -10.84 -10.00 -15.74
N CYS A 270 -10.00 -9.94 -16.77
CA CYS A 270 -9.73 -8.73 -17.55
C CYS A 270 -10.71 -8.65 -18.74
N PRO A 271 -11.41 -7.53 -18.97
CA PRO A 271 -12.24 -7.39 -20.17
C PRO A 271 -11.36 -7.45 -21.43
N VAL A 272 -11.72 -8.30 -22.40
CA VAL A 272 -10.93 -8.64 -23.61
C VAL A 272 -10.48 -7.43 -24.44
N GLN A 273 -11.13 -6.27 -24.26
CA GLN A 273 -10.86 -5.04 -25.01
C GLN A 273 -9.79 -4.13 -24.38
N SER A 274 -9.35 -4.40 -23.15
CA SER A 274 -8.21 -3.72 -22.54
C SER A 274 -7.33 -4.72 -21.81
N SER A 275 -6.02 -4.57 -21.87
CA SER A 275 -5.10 -5.31 -20.98
C SER A 275 -5.16 -4.79 -19.53
N ARG A 276 -6.26 -4.13 -19.13
CA ARG A 276 -6.35 -3.40 -17.86
C ARG A 276 -7.32 -4.08 -16.92
N TYR A 277 -6.94 -4.23 -15.66
CA TYR A 277 -7.87 -4.64 -14.61
C TYR A 277 -8.97 -3.59 -14.45
N SER A 278 -10.21 -3.97 -14.77
CA SER A 278 -11.37 -3.08 -14.71
C SER A 278 -11.83 -2.91 -13.26
N ALA A 279 -11.63 -1.70 -12.70
CA ALA A 279 -12.12 -1.33 -11.37
C ALA A 279 -13.62 -1.59 -11.20
N VAL A 280 -14.39 -1.32 -12.26
CA VAL A 280 -15.84 -1.51 -12.29
C VAL A 280 -16.23 -2.99 -12.30
N ASP A 281 -15.51 -3.84 -13.04
CA ASP A 281 -15.77 -5.29 -13.04
C ASP A 281 -15.35 -5.95 -11.74
N MET A 282 -14.27 -5.48 -11.12
CA MET A 282 -13.86 -5.93 -9.80
C MET A 282 -14.97 -5.72 -8.78
N VAL A 283 -15.58 -4.53 -8.76
CA VAL A 283 -16.58 -4.15 -7.75
C VAL A 283 -18.01 -4.60 -8.09
N LYS A 284 -18.44 -4.57 -9.36
CA LYS A 284 -19.78 -5.09 -9.74
C LYS A 284 -19.93 -6.58 -9.43
N ARG A 285 -18.84 -7.33 -9.51
CA ARG A 285 -18.85 -8.76 -9.20
C ARG A 285 -18.86 -9.03 -7.70
N ILE A 286 -18.41 -8.11 -6.84
CA ILE A 286 -18.48 -8.26 -5.37
C ILE A 286 -19.90 -8.60 -4.88
N GLY A 287 -20.96 -8.18 -5.59
CA GLY A 287 -22.36 -8.48 -5.27
C GLY A 287 -22.93 -9.82 -5.81
N ASP A 288 -22.26 -10.50 -6.75
CA ASP A 288 -22.73 -11.77 -7.35
C ASP A 288 -22.01 -12.97 -6.72
N ILE A 289 -22.58 -13.52 -5.64
CA ILE A 289 -21.96 -14.56 -4.79
C ILE A 289 -22.81 -15.82 -4.85
N LYS A 290 -22.41 -16.80 -5.67
CA LYS A 290 -22.95 -18.16 -5.57
C LYS A 290 -21.91 -19.19 -5.12
N HIS A 291 -20.62 -18.92 -5.28
CA HIS A 291 -19.56 -19.88 -4.93
C HIS A 291 -18.32 -19.13 -4.42
N PHE A 292 -18.06 -19.25 -3.12
CA PHE A 292 -16.76 -18.93 -2.54
C PHE A 292 -15.88 -20.18 -2.68
N PRO A 293 -14.78 -20.18 -3.45
CA PRO A 293 -13.80 -21.24 -3.30
C PRO A 293 -13.21 -21.14 -1.89
N GLN A 294 -13.14 -22.26 -1.19
CA GLN A 294 -12.34 -22.36 0.02
C GLN A 294 -10.89 -22.21 -0.43
N PHE A 295 -10.28 -21.05 -0.19
CA PHE A 295 -8.86 -20.89 -0.40
C PHE A 295 -8.15 -21.85 0.55
N GLY A 296 -7.42 -22.82 -0.02
CA GLY A 296 -6.60 -23.76 0.74
C GLY A 296 -5.44 -23.07 1.46
N SER A 297 -4.64 -23.86 2.17
CA SER A 297 -3.33 -23.43 2.67
C SER A 297 -2.48 -22.80 1.55
N ARG A 298 -1.61 -21.84 1.89
CA ARG A 298 -0.63 -21.21 0.99
C ARG A 298 0.01 -22.29 0.10
N PRO A 299 -0.05 -22.17 -1.24
CA PRO A 299 0.62 -23.14 -2.11
C PRO A 299 2.13 -23.10 -1.87
N GLN A 300 2.75 -24.28 -1.77
CA GLN A 300 4.21 -24.39 -1.74
C GLN A 300 4.76 -24.19 -3.16
N ILE A 301 5.93 -23.56 -3.27
CA ILE A 301 6.66 -23.50 -4.54
C ILE A 301 7.08 -24.94 -4.91
N PRO A 302 6.76 -25.43 -6.12
CA PRO A 302 7.24 -26.75 -6.54
C PRO A 302 8.77 -26.78 -6.56
N ARG A 303 9.37 -27.92 -6.15
CA ARG A 303 10.83 -28.09 -6.05
C ARG A 303 11.61 -27.71 -7.31
N GLU A 304 10.99 -27.81 -8.48
CA GLU A 304 11.58 -27.44 -9.77
C GLU A 304 11.78 -25.91 -9.96
N TYR A 305 11.15 -25.09 -9.12
CA TYR A 305 11.28 -23.62 -9.09
C TYR A 305 11.93 -23.10 -7.80
N GLY A 306 12.20 -23.96 -6.80
CA GLY A 306 12.85 -23.57 -5.54
C GLY A 306 14.37 -23.53 -5.68
N GLY A 307 14.97 -22.34 -5.77
CA GLY A 307 16.42 -22.18 -5.80
C GLY A 307 17.07 -22.27 -4.40
N TYR A 308 18.00 -23.21 -4.24
CA TYR A 308 19.18 -23.18 -3.35
C TYR A 308 19.03 -22.88 -1.84
N TRP A 309 17.90 -23.18 -1.22
CA TRP A 309 17.78 -23.16 0.26
C TRP A 309 17.31 -24.48 0.88
N ASP A 310 17.30 -25.57 0.11
CA ASP A 310 16.87 -26.90 0.58
C ASP A 310 18.05 -27.83 0.98
N ASP A 311 19.27 -27.31 1.06
CA ASP A 311 20.44 -28.04 1.56
C ASP A 311 20.81 -27.53 2.96
N ASP A 312 20.06 -27.91 3.99
CA ASP A 312 20.54 -28.05 5.39
C ASP A 312 19.43 -28.57 6.34
N VAL A 313 18.73 -29.63 5.92
CA VAL A 313 18.05 -30.52 6.87
C VAL A 313 18.45 -31.95 6.53
N GLU A 314 19.70 -32.31 6.87
CA GLU A 314 20.08 -33.71 7.08
C GLU A 314 19.66 -34.15 8.48
N ASP A 315 18.87 -35.23 8.51
CA ASP A 315 18.58 -36.22 9.57
C ASP A 315 18.37 -35.77 11.03
#